data_AF-A0A846CP10-F1
#
_entry.id   AF-A0A846CP10-F1
#
_cell.length_a   1.000
_cell.length_b   1.000
_cell.length_c   1.000
_cell.angle_alpha   90.00
_cell.angle_beta   90.00
_cell.angle_gamma   90.00
#
_symmetry.space_group_name_H-M   'P 1'
#
loop_
_entity.id
_entity.type
_entity.pdbx_description
1 polymer ?
#
loop_
_entity_poly.entity_id
_entity_poly.type
_entity_poly.pdbx_seq_one_letter_code
_entity_poly.pdbx_strand_id
1 'polypeptide(L)'
;MKVFIDKYQENKVAYCGGYRRAKKDIPSYTAYWTRGMTSIHPEEHRFLSPRECARIQSFPDRFIFKGKTIENYTQICNAVPPLLAKAFGCYIIKVLTGEEINPIPWDIWSSKNSQVFRGKVDSKCEDNNFLIQLELRF
;
A
#
# COMPACT_ATOMS: atom_id res chain seq x y z
N MET A 1 1.97 -4.09 -27.26
CA MET A 1 2.50 -4.14 -25.86
C MET A 1 3.39 -5.36 -25.62
N LYS A 2 2.97 -6.57 -26.02
CA LYS A 2 3.76 -7.82 -25.92
C LYS A 2 5.23 -7.69 -26.39
N VAL A 3 5.45 -7.24 -27.63
CA VAL A 3 6.79 -7.02 -28.23
C VAL A 3 7.71 -6.11 -27.41
N PHE A 4 7.15 -5.07 -26.75
CA PHE A 4 7.93 -4.17 -25.91
C PHE A 4 8.27 -4.79 -24.57
N ILE A 5 7.32 -5.49 -23.94
CA ILE A 5 7.51 -6.13 -22.64
C ILE A 5 8.60 -7.20 -22.73
N ASP A 6 8.54 -8.04 -23.76
CA ASP A 6 9.47 -9.15 -23.95
C ASP A 6 10.92 -8.63 -24.13
N LYS A 7 11.09 -7.50 -24.83
CA LYS A 7 12.39 -6.81 -25.01
C LYS A 7 13.03 -6.32 -23.69
N TYR A 8 12.20 -5.95 -22.70
CA TYR A 8 12.65 -5.51 -21.38
C TYR A 8 12.78 -6.65 -20.36
N GLN A 9 12.25 -7.83 -20.65
CA GLN A 9 12.49 -9.03 -19.84
C GLN A 9 13.93 -9.56 -20.02
N GLU A 10 14.55 -9.34 -21.19
CA GLU A 10 15.83 -9.97 -21.54
C GLU A 10 17.08 -9.09 -21.39
N ASN A 11 16.98 -7.78 -21.20
CA ASN A 11 18.17 -6.91 -21.23
C ASN A 11 18.54 -6.29 -19.88
N LYS A 12 19.75 -6.61 -19.41
CA LYS A 12 20.48 -6.01 -18.27
C LYS A 12 20.85 -4.53 -18.49
N VAL A 13 19.98 -3.72 -19.12
CA VAL A 13 20.29 -2.34 -19.51
C VAL A 13 19.16 -1.39 -19.09
N ALA A 14 19.38 -0.78 -17.93
CA ALA A 14 19.12 0.62 -17.60
C ALA A 14 17.74 1.26 -17.88
N TYR A 15 16.62 0.56 -17.70
CA TYR A 15 15.36 1.25 -17.37
C TYR A 15 14.95 0.97 -15.93
N CYS A 16 15.09 1.99 -15.08
CA CYS A 16 14.87 1.92 -13.64
C CYS A 16 13.40 2.15 -13.20
N GLY A 17 12.45 2.27 -14.15
CA GLY A 17 11.06 2.66 -13.88
C GLY A 17 9.99 1.80 -14.56
N GLY A 18 9.04 2.46 -15.25
CA GLY A 18 7.68 1.99 -15.62
C GLY A 18 7.54 0.66 -16.36
N TYR A 19 8.63 0.13 -16.91
CA TYR A 19 8.59 -1.11 -17.71
C TYR A 19 8.97 -2.35 -16.90
N ARG A 20 9.12 -2.23 -15.58
CA ARG A 20 9.40 -3.37 -14.71
C ARG A 20 8.13 -4.14 -14.40
N ARG A 21 8.20 -5.46 -14.59
CA ARG A 21 7.16 -6.40 -14.17
C ARG A 21 7.23 -6.60 -12.66
N ALA A 22 6.10 -6.40 -11.99
CA ALA A 22 5.93 -6.72 -10.58
C ALA A 22 6.12 -8.23 -10.38
N LYS A 23 6.62 -8.62 -9.22
CA LYS A 23 6.87 -10.01 -8.84
C LYS A 23 6.01 -10.31 -7.62
N LYS A 24 5.39 -11.50 -7.58
CA LYS A 24 4.44 -11.87 -6.52
C LYS A 24 5.12 -12.09 -5.16
N ASP A 25 6.32 -12.68 -5.17
CA ASP A 25 6.98 -13.16 -3.95
C ASP A 25 7.95 -12.16 -3.31
N ILE A 26 8.01 -10.93 -3.83
CA ILE A 26 8.87 -9.87 -3.27
C ILE A 26 8.06 -8.60 -3.04
N PRO A 27 8.51 -7.72 -2.12
CA PRO A 27 7.93 -6.41 -1.97
C PRO A 27 7.87 -5.65 -3.29
N SER A 28 6.76 -4.94 -3.50
CA SER A 28 6.63 -4.08 -4.67
C SER A 28 7.71 -3.00 -4.66
N TYR A 29 8.14 -2.59 -5.84
CA TYR A 29 8.80 -1.29 -6.01
C TYR A 29 7.85 -0.17 -5.58
N THR A 30 8.40 1.03 -5.37
CA THR A 30 7.61 2.23 -5.09
C THR A 30 6.46 2.34 -6.09
N ALA A 31 5.23 2.47 -5.61
CA ALA A 31 4.10 2.79 -6.47
C ALA A 31 4.23 4.25 -6.92
N TYR A 32 4.50 4.46 -8.20
CA TYR A 32 4.53 5.78 -8.82
C TYR A 32 3.60 5.81 -10.02
N TRP A 33 3.21 7.03 -10.37
CA TRP A 33 2.53 7.34 -11.61
C TRP A 33 3.31 8.48 -12.26
N THR A 34 4.10 8.14 -13.27
CA THR A 34 4.94 9.13 -13.97
C THR A 34 4.89 8.86 -15.45
N ARG A 35 4.64 9.91 -16.25
CA ARG A 35 4.51 9.81 -17.72
C ARG A 35 3.48 8.76 -18.18
N GLY A 36 2.41 8.55 -17.41
CA GLY A 36 1.35 7.61 -17.74
C GLY A 36 1.70 6.14 -17.47
N MET A 37 2.66 5.89 -16.58
CA MET A 37 3.22 4.56 -16.34
C MET A 37 3.32 4.23 -14.85
N THR A 38 3.13 2.94 -14.57
CA THR A 38 3.43 2.28 -13.29
C THR A 38 4.01 0.89 -13.58
N SER A 39 4.24 0.06 -12.57
CA SER A 39 4.74 -1.31 -12.77
C SER A 39 3.78 -2.15 -13.62
N ILE A 40 4.32 -3.13 -14.34
CA ILE A 40 3.53 -4.09 -15.15
C ILE A 40 3.01 -5.19 -14.21
N HIS A 41 1.77 -5.63 -14.42
CA HIS A 41 1.14 -6.72 -13.67
C HIS A 41 2.01 -8.00 -13.70
N PRO A 42 2.08 -8.83 -12.63
CA PRO A 42 2.95 -10.00 -12.63
C PRO A 42 2.65 -11.00 -13.75
N GLU A 43 1.38 -11.18 -14.11
CA GLU A 43 0.96 -12.21 -15.08
C GLU A 43 0.38 -11.62 -16.36
N GLU A 44 -0.16 -10.40 -16.30
CA GLU A 44 -0.89 -9.81 -17.41
C GLU A 44 -0.02 -8.80 -18.16
N HIS A 45 -0.31 -8.58 -19.44
CA HIS A 45 0.39 -7.59 -20.27
C HIS A 45 -0.23 -6.20 -20.17
N ARG A 46 -0.44 -5.74 -18.93
CA ARG A 46 -0.98 -4.41 -18.60
C ARG A 46 -0.22 -3.79 -17.42
N PHE A 47 -0.36 -2.48 -17.24
CA PHE A 47 0.07 -1.83 -16.00
C PHE A 47 -0.83 -2.22 -14.83
N LEU A 48 -0.32 -2.05 -13.61
CA LEU A 48 -1.13 -2.13 -12.40
C LEU A 48 -2.25 -1.10 -12.47
N SER A 49 -3.46 -1.55 -12.16
CA SER A 49 -4.67 -0.74 -12.01
C SER A 49 -4.55 0.19 -10.80
N PRO A 50 -5.38 1.25 -10.72
CA PRO A 50 -5.40 2.10 -9.54
C PRO A 50 -5.68 1.31 -8.26
N ARG A 51 -6.51 0.27 -8.33
CA ARG A 51 -6.84 -0.54 -7.15
C ARG A 51 -5.67 -1.38 -6.66
N GLU A 52 -4.91 -1.98 -7.56
CA GLU A 52 -3.68 -2.71 -7.21
C GLU A 52 -2.64 -1.76 -6.60
N CYS A 53 -2.46 -0.58 -7.19
CA CYS A 53 -1.58 0.45 -6.62
C CYS A 53 -2.05 0.90 -5.22
N ALA A 54 -3.35 1.04 -5.01
CA ALA A 54 -3.92 1.42 -3.72
C ALA A 54 -3.65 0.35 -2.65
N ARG A 55 -3.78 -0.94 -2.99
CA ARG A 55 -3.44 -2.05 -2.09
C ARG A 55 -1.96 -2.06 -1.71
N ILE A 56 -1.07 -1.84 -2.68
CA ILE A 56 0.38 -1.69 -2.43
C ILE A 56 0.64 -0.53 -1.45
N GLN A 57 -0.09 0.58 -1.61
CA GLN A 57 -0.04 1.72 -0.70
C GLN A 57 -0.84 1.51 0.59
N SER A 58 -1.29 0.28 0.90
CA SER A 58 -2.05 -0.08 2.10
C SER A 58 -3.40 0.63 2.29
N PHE A 59 -3.97 1.16 1.21
CA PHE A 59 -5.35 1.63 1.25
C PHE A 59 -6.30 0.45 1.35
N PRO A 60 -7.40 0.60 2.10
CA PRO A 60 -8.42 -0.42 2.15
C PRO A 60 -9.18 -0.47 0.84
N ASP A 61 -9.68 -1.66 0.50
CA ASP A 61 -10.49 -1.86 -0.71
C ASP A 61 -11.76 -1.00 -0.73
N ARG A 62 -12.31 -0.68 0.45
CA ARG A 62 -13.47 0.21 0.59
C ARG A 62 -13.16 1.71 0.41
N PHE A 63 -11.90 2.11 0.28
CA PHE A 63 -11.55 3.51 0.02
C PHE A 63 -11.90 3.90 -1.42
N ILE A 64 -12.68 4.97 -1.56
CA ILE A 64 -13.14 5.48 -2.84
C ILE A 64 -12.31 6.71 -3.22
N PHE A 65 -11.52 6.56 -4.28
CA PHE A 65 -10.85 7.70 -4.94
C PHE A 65 -11.84 8.36 -5.90
N LYS A 66 -11.95 9.69 -5.81
CA LYS A 66 -12.84 10.48 -6.67
C LYS A 66 -12.03 11.12 -7.79
N GLY A 67 -12.65 11.24 -8.96
CA GLY A 67 -12.06 11.86 -10.14
C GLY A 67 -11.81 10.88 -11.28
N LYS A 68 -11.05 11.33 -12.27
CA LYS A 68 -10.65 10.53 -13.43
C LYS A 68 -9.59 9.50 -13.03
N THR A 69 -9.43 8.44 -13.82
CA THR A 69 -8.43 7.38 -13.59
C THR A 69 -7.01 7.93 -13.37
N ILE A 70 -6.60 8.95 -14.15
CA ILE A 70 -5.29 9.59 -14.03
C ILE A 70 -5.15 10.30 -12.67
N GLU A 71 -6.20 11.00 -12.23
CA GLU A 71 -6.22 11.69 -10.94
C GLU A 71 -6.17 10.69 -9.79
N ASN A 72 -6.84 9.54 -9.92
CA ASN A 72 -6.77 8.47 -8.94
C ASN A 72 -5.34 7.94 -8.79
N TYR A 73 -4.65 7.66 -9.90
CA TYR A 73 -3.24 7.25 -9.83
C TYR A 73 -2.37 8.28 -9.12
N THR A 74 -2.53 9.57 -9.44
CA THR A 74 -1.78 10.66 -8.80
C THR A 74 -2.07 10.72 -7.30
N GLN A 75 -3.35 10.63 -6.90
CA GLN A 75 -3.74 10.61 -5.49
C GLN A 75 -3.12 9.42 -4.74
N ILE A 76 -3.18 8.22 -5.32
CA ILE A 76 -2.65 7.00 -4.71
C ILE A 76 -1.13 7.06 -4.58
N CYS A 77 -0.43 7.43 -5.64
CA CYS A 77 1.03 7.34 -5.70
C CYS A 77 1.73 8.45 -4.90
N ASN A 78 1.09 9.60 -4.73
CA ASN A 78 1.62 10.70 -3.92
C ASN A 78 1.19 10.62 -2.45
N ALA A 79 0.27 9.72 -2.10
CA ALA A 79 -0.20 9.59 -0.73
C ALA A 79 0.84 8.91 0.18
N VAL A 80 0.75 9.24 1.48
CA VAL A 80 1.41 8.46 2.53
C VAL A 80 0.59 7.18 2.77
N PRO A 81 1.23 5.99 2.81
CA PRO A 81 0.53 4.74 3.09
C PRO A 81 -0.25 4.81 4.41
N PRO A 82 -1.56 4.49 4.46
CA PRO A 82 -2.35 4.58 5.69
C PRO A 82 -1.80 3.76 6.87
N LEU A 83 -1.24 2.57 6.61
CA LEU A 83 -0.62 1.76 7.68
C LEU A 83 0.63 2.42 8.26
N LEU A 84 1.41 3.10 7.42
CA LEU A 84 2.58 3.87 7.88
C LEU A 84 2.15 5.09 8.69
N ALA A 85 1.19 5.87 8.18
CA ALA A 85 0.65 7.04 8.87
C ALA A 85 0.09 6.68 10.24
N LYS A 86 -0.56 5.53 10.35
CA LYS A 86 -1.06 4.98 11.61
C LYS A 86 0.05 4.66 12.60
N ALA A 87 1.12 3.98 12.17
CA ALA A 87 2.25 3.65 13.05
C ALA A 87 2.87 4.93 13.64
N PHE A 88 3.06 5.95 12.81
CA PHE A 88 3.49 7.27 13.27
C PHE A 88 2.48 7.93 14.23
N GLY A 89 1.19 7.88 13.91
CA GLY A 89 0.13 8.43 14.76
C GLY A 89 0.12 7.81 16.16
N CYS A 90 0.19 6.47 16.26
CA CYS A 90 0.29 5.77 17.53
C CYS A 90 1.52 6.20 18.34
N TYR A 91 2.68 6.34 17.67
CA TYR A 91 3.91 6.77 18.34
C TYR A 91 3.83 8.22 18.83
N ILE A 92 3.29 9.13 18.02
CA ILE A 92 3.08 10.53 18.41
C ILE A 92 2.17 10.61 19.64
N ILE A 93 1.07 9.86 19.65
CA ILE A 93 0.16 9.85 20.82
C ILE A 93 0.89 9.32 22.06
N LYS A 94 1.63 8.21 21.94
CA LYS A 94 2.44 7.69 23.04
C LYS A 94 3.38 8.74 23.63
N VAL A 95 4.07 9.51 22.77
CA VAL A 95 4.99 10.57 23.22
C VAL A 95 4.24 11.73 23.89
N LEU A 96 3.06 12.09 23.39
CA LEU A 96 2.30 13.24 23.89
C LEU A 96 1.51 12.94 25.18
N THR A 97 0.97 11.73 25.33
CA THR A 97 0.08 11.36 26.45
C THR A 97 0.72 10.38 27.42
N GLY A 98 1.83 9.73 27.05
CA GLY A 98 2.41 8.62 27.82
C GLY A 98 1.61 7.31 27.71
N GLU A 99 0.50 7.32 26.96
CA GLU A 99 -0.37 6.16 26.80
C GLU A 99 0.06 5.33 25.59
N GLU A 100 0.33 4.04 25.80
CA GLU A 100 0.52 3.12 24.68
C GLU A 100 -0.82 2.78 24.06
N ILE A 101 -1.01 3.23 22.82
CA ILE A 101 -2.08 2.72 21.98
C ILE A 101 -1.57 1.43 21.36
N ASN A 102 -2.10 0.29 21.81
CA ASN A 102 -1.90 -0.99 21.15
C ASN A 102 -2.14 -0.80 19.66
N PRO A 103 -1.27 -1.31 18.78
CA PRO A 103 -1.44 -1.12 17.34
C PRO A 103 -2.86 -1.58 17.01
N ILE A 104 -3.70 -0.63 16.57
CA ILE A 104 -5.09 -0.92 16.21
C ILE A 104 -5.01 -2.16 15.31
N PRO A 105 -5.90 -3.15 15.42
CA PRO A 105 -5.81 -4.34 14.58
C PRO A 105 -5.60 -3.96 13.12
N TRP A 106 -4.80 -4.75 12.39
CA TRP A 106 -4.58 -4.53 10.94
C TRP A 106 -5.91 -4.46 10.17
N ASP A 107 -6.95 -5.04 10.76
CA ASP A 107 -8.34 -5.07 10.30
C ASP A 107 -9.20 -3.87 10.76
N ILE A 108 -8.68 -2.64 10.62
CA ILE A 108 -9.41 -1.38 10.93
C ILE A 108 -10.70 -1.25 10.11
N TRP A 109 -10.77 -1.96 8.98
CA TRP A 109 -11.80 -1.77 7.97
C TRP A 109 -12.96 -2.76 8.09
N SER A 110 -12.87 -3.73 9.00
CA SER A 110 -13.95 -4.65 9.36
C SER A 110 -15.10 -3.89 10.02
N SER A 111 -16.33 -4.12 9.54
CA SER A 111 -17.56 -3.56 10.12
C SER A 111 -17.81 -3.99 11.57
N LYS A 112 -17.08 -5.00 12.07
CA LYS A 112 -17.11 -5.44 13.47
C LYS A 112 -16.32 -4.51 14.41
N ASN A 113 -15.44 -3.65 13.87
CA ASN A 113 -14.74 -2.61 14.63
C ASN A 113 -15.54 -1.29 14.62
N SER A 114 -16.84 -1.37 14.89
CA SER A 114 -17.73 -0.23 15.12
C SER A 114 -17.51 0.44 16.47
N GLN A 115 -16.39 0.14 17.16
CA GLN A 115 -15.94 1.00 18.24
C GLN A 115 -15.60 2.36 17.63
N VAL A 116 -16.61 3.24 17.65
CA VAL A 116 -16.44 4.67 17.82
C VAL A 116 -15.26 4.81 18.77
N PHE A 117 -14.15 5.41 18.32
CA PHE A 117 -13.02 5.76 19.18
C PHE A 117 -13.53 6.76 20.23
N ARG A 118 -14.16 6.21 21.26
CA ARG A 118 -14.63 6.83 22.48
C ARG A 118 -14.27 5.81 23.55
N GLY A 119 -13.09 5.98 24.15
CA GLY A 119 -12.79 5.31 25.41
C GLY A 119 -11.36 4.84 25.56
N LYS A 120 -10.81 5.27 26.70
CA LYS A 120 -9.89 4.59 27.63
C LYS A 120 -8.96 3.52 27.08
N VAL A 121 -7.68 3.77 27.35
CA VAL A 121 -6.51 2.94 27.05
C VAL A 121 -6.41 1.80 28.05
N ASP A 122 -6.51 0.56 27.56
CA ASP A 122 -6.19 -0.64 28.34
C ASP A 122 -4.78 -1.15 27.99
N SER A 123 -4.01 -1.41 29.05
CA SER A 123 -2.55 -1.30 29.13
C SER A 123 -1.76 -2.61 29.02
N LYS A 124 -2.18 -3.57 28.19
CA LYS A 124 -1.42 -4.82 28.05
C LYS A 124 -1.41 -5.37 26.63
N CYS A 125 -0.29 -5.26 25.92
CA CYS A 125 0.08 -6.17 24.84
C CYS A 125 1.61 -6.36 24.84
N GLU A 126 2.06 -7.51 25.32
CA GLU A 126 3.34 -8.09 24.92
C GLU A 126 3.09 -8.88 23.63
N ASP A 127 3.83 -8.57 22.57
CA ASP A 127 4.39 -9.51 21.58
C ASP A 127 4.93 -8.75 20.35
N ASN A 128 6.25 -8.55 20.35
CA ASN A 128 7.01 -7.85 19.30
C ASN A 128 7.52 -8.83 18.23
N ASN A 129 6.65 -9.22 17.29
CA ASN A 129 7.11 -9.79 16.02
C ASN A 129 6.07 -9.53 14.91
N PHE A 130 6.32 -8.53 14.07
CA PHE A 130 5.47 -8.25 12.89
C PHE A 130 6.32 -8.29 11.61
N LEU A 131 6.27 -9.43 10.92
CA LEU A 131 6.61 -9.51 9.49
C LEU A 131 5.41 -8.99 8.70
N ILE A 132 5.58 -7.87 7.98
CA ILE A 132 4.55 -7.33 7.09
C ILE A 132 4.60 -8.10 5.77
N GLN A 133 3.86 -9.20 5.69
CA GLN A 133 3.62 -9.90 4.42
C GLN A 133 2.23 -9.49 3.90
N LEU A 134 2.21 -8.50 3.01
CA LEU A 134 1.01 -8.16 2.25
C LEU A 134 0.77 -9.26 1.22
N GLU A 135 -0.11 -10.21 1.52
CA GLU A 135 -0.64 -11.12 0.48
C GLU A 135 -1.46 -10.30 -0.52
N LEU A 136 -0.80 -9.86 -1.58
CA LEU A 136 -1.48 -9.29 -2.74
C LEU A 136 -2.17 -10.44 -3.47
N ARG A 137 -3.47 -10.63 -3.20
CA ARG A 137 -4.34 -11.40 -4.09
C ARG A 137 -4.54 -10.58 -5.37
N PHE A 138 -3.73 -10.89 -6.37
CA PHE A 138 -3.88 -10.42 -7.75
C PHE A 138 -5.11 -11.08 -8.38
#